data_AF-A0A0D6KDP5-F1
#
_entry.id   AF-A0A0D6KDP5-F1
#
_cell.length_a   1.000
_cell.length_b   1.000
_cell.length_c   1.000
_cell.angle_alpha   90.00
_cell.angle_beta   90.00
_cell.angle_gamma   90.00
#
_symmetry.space_group_name_H-M   'P 1'
#
loop_
_entity.id
_entity.type
_entity.pdbx_description
1 polymer ?
#
loop_
_entity_poly.entity_id
_entity_poly.type
_entity_poly.pdbx_seq_one_letter_code
_entity_poly.pdbx_strand_id
1 'polypeptide(L)'
;MKNLDNFDDSVITESNDILEKLRDIILQLKAVPNNYIDVSNLDNLEQDLQNILPQLQFALLNAQEEKNWQQVNKLREAVRECKDTLNSVRAAIIRATIIGINPANLAEMQKILQEIKSNSQTQSQVEYIVYVLRFMRKLFM
;
A
#
# COMPACT_ATOMS: atom_id res chain seq x y z
N MET A 1 -5.48 -32.68 23.58
CA MET A 1 -4.10 -32.14 23.54
C MET A 1 -4.11 -30.97 22.55
N LYS A 2 -3.89 -29.76 23.09
CA LYS A 2 -3.72 -28.41 22.52
C LYS A 2 -4.12 -28.07 21.06
N ASN A 3 -5.18 -27.24 20.99
CA ASN A 3 -5.43 -26.05 20.15
C ASN A 3 -4.98 -26.06 18.69
N LEU A 4 -5.95 -26.31 17.81
CA LEU A 4 -5.99 -25.83 16.43
C LEU A 4 -6.31 -24.33 16.43
N ASP A 5 -5.45 -23.56 15.77
CA ASP A 5 -5.80 -22.43 14.91
C ASP A 5 -6.75 -21.37 15.47
N ASN A 6 -6.26 -20.56 16.40
CA ASN A 6 -6.69 -19.15 16.45
C ASN A 6 -5.79 -18.36 15.49
N PHE A 7 -6.08 -18.48 14.19
CA PHE A 7 -5.70 -17.43 13.25
C PHE A 7 -6.63 -16.25 13.57
N ASP A 8 -6.09 -15.18 14.14
CA ASP A 8 -6.87 -14.04 14.59
C ASP A 8 -7.50 -13.31 13.39
N ASP A 9 -8.82 -13.43 13.23
CA ASP A 9 -9.60 -12.80 12.18
C ASP A 9 -9.43 -11.26 12.14
N SER A 10 -9.05 -10.64 13.26
CA SER A 10 -8.85 -9.18 13.35
C SER A 10 -7.71 -8.69 12.45
N VAL A 11 -6.62 -9.45 12.37
CA VAL A 11 -5.41 -9.10 11.60
C VAL A 11 -5.61 -9.25 10.09
N ILE A 12 -6.41 -10.24 9.68
CA ILE A 12 -6.84 -10.42 8.28
C ILE A 12 -7.75 -9.27 7.85
N THR A 13 -8.61 -8.81 8.77
CA THR A 13 -9.54 -7.70 8.51
C THR A 13 -8.79 -6.38 8.29
N GLU A 14 -7.81 -6.05 9.16
CA GLU A 14 -7.01 -4.82 9.02
C GLU A 14 -6.18 -4.78 7.73
N SER A 15 -5.61 -5.92 7.32
CA SER A 15 -4.80 -6.01 6.10
C SER A 15 -5.66 -5.89 4.83
N ASN A 16 -6.89 -6.41 4.85
CA ASN A 16 -7.84 -6.25 3.76
C ASN A 16 -8.25 -4.78 3.58
N ASP A 17 -8.53 -4.06 4.66
CA ASP A 17 -8.90 -2.65 4.60
C ASP A 17 -7.78 -1.79 4.00
N ILE A 18 -6.52 -2.08 4.36
CA ILE A 18 -5.36 -1.38 3.79
C ILE A 18 -5.22 -1.70 2.29
N LEU A 19 -5.43 -2.96 1.89
CA LEU A 19 -5.37 -3.36 0.48
C LEU A 19 -6.47 -2.71 -0.37
N GLU A 20 -7.69 -2.58 0.14
CA GLU A 20 -8.76 -1.87 -0.57
C GLU A 20 -8.43 -0.38 -0.72
N LYS A 21 -7.87 0.27 0.30
CA LYS A 21 -7.41 1.67 0.16
C LYS A 21 -6.30 1.81 -0.87
N LEU A 22 -5.34 0.89 -0.88
CA LEU A 22 -4.29 0.87 -1.91
C LEU A 22 -4.86 0.61 -3.31
N ARG A 23 -5.89 -0.25 -3.43
CA ARG A 23 -6.60 -0.48 -4.67
C ARG A 23 -7.26 0.80 -5.19
N ASP A 24 -7.92 1.55 -4.30
CA ASP A 24 -8.56 2.81 -4.65
C ASP A 24 -7.54 3.86 -5.11
N ILE A 25 -6.39 3.96 -4.44
CA ILE A 25 -5.28 4.80 -4.91
C ILE A 25 -4.83 4.41 -6.32
N ILE A 26 -4.61 3.12 -6.59
CA ILE A 26 -4.17 2.64 -7.91
C ILE A 26 -5.24 2.93 -8.98
N LEU A 27 -6.54 2.83 -8.65
CA LEU A 27 -7.63 3.22 -9.53
C LEU A 27 -7.58 4.70 -9.87
N GLN A 28 -7.39 5.57 -8.87
CA GLN A 28 -7.26 7.01 -9.09
C GLN A 28 -6.07 7.34 -9.99
N LEU A 29 -4.90 6.76 -9.71
CA LEU A 29 -3.68 6.95 -10.51
C LEU A 29 -3.85 6.50 -11.95
N LYS A 30 -4.57 5.40 -12.19
CA LYS A 30 -4.84 4.91 -13.55
C LYS A 30 -5.86 5.78 -14.30
N ALA A 31 -6.72 6.49 -13.59
CA ALA A 31 -7.78 7.32 -14.17
C ALA A 31 -7.34 8.77 -14.47
N VAL A 32 -6.08 9.13 -14.22
CA VAL A 32 -5.60 10.50 -14.46
C VAL A 32 -5.66 10.86 -15.95
N PRO A 33 -6.08 12.09 -16.30
CA PRO A 33 -6.17 12.53 -17.68
C PRO A 33 -4.81 12.45 -18.40
N ASN A 34 -4.83 11.99 -19.65
CA ASN A 34 -3.65 11.92 -20.52
C ASN A 34 -2.47 11.13 -19.94
N ASN A 35 -2.68 10.28 -18.93
CA ASN A 35 -1.63 9.55 -18.22
C ASN A 35 -0.58 10.49 -17.57
N TYR A 36 -0.98 11.69 -17.14
CA TYR A 36 -0.13 12.60 -16.40
C TYR A 36 -0.68 12.80 -14.99
N ILE A 37 0.19 12.64 -13.99
CA ILE A 37 -0.10 12.94 -12.60
C ILE A 37 0.36 14.38 -12.37
N ASP A 38 -0.59 15.26 -12.06
CA ASP A 38 -0.32 16.64 -11.67
C ASP A 38 -0.21 16.80 -10.15
N VAL A 39 0.05 18.03 -9.71
CA VAL A 39 0.21 18.35 -8.28
C VAL A 39 -1.06 18.05 -7.48
N SER A 40 -2.25 18.30 -8.03
CA SER A 40 -3.51 18.01 -7.34
C SER A 40 -3.73 16.51 -7.18
N ASN A 41 -3.33 15.69 -8.16
CA ASN A 41 -3.32 14.24 -8.00
C ASN A 41 -2.33 13.78 -6.92
N LEU A 42 -1.16 14.42 -6.85
CA LEU A 42 -0.14 14.11 -5.83
C LEU A 42 -0.59 14.48 -4.42
N ASP A 43 -1.28 15.61 -4.22
CA ASP A 43 -1.81 16.03 -2.92
C ASP A 43 -2.83 15.02 -2.38
N ASN A 44 -3.75 14.55 -3.24
CA ASN A 44 -4.71 13.50 -2.87
C ASN A 44 -4.00 12.19 -2.48
N LEU A 45 -3.02 11.79 -3.28
CA LEU A 45 -2.21 10.61 -2.99
C LEU A 45 -1.44 10.74 -1.66
N GLU A 46 -0.90 11.93 -1.38
CA GLU A 46 -0.23 12.21 -0.12
C GLU A 46 -1.20 11.99 1.05
N GLN A 47 -2.40 12.55 0.97
CA GLN A 47 -3.43 12.42 1.99
C GLN A 47 -3.83 10.95 2.21
N ASP A 48 -4.05 10.19 1.14
CA ASP A 48 -4.42 8.78 1.23
C ASP A 48 -3.30 7.94 1.89
N LEU A 49 -2.04 8.17 1.53
CA LEU A 49 -0.90 7.49 2.15
C LEU A 49 -0.70 7.90 3.62
N GLN A 50 -0.94 9.18 3.97
CA GLN A 50 -0.93 9.65 5.35
C GLN A 50 -2.00 8.94 6.19
N ASN A 51 -3.15 8.59 5.61
CA ASN A 51 -4.22 7.85 6.27
C ASN A 51 -3.93 6.35 6.41
N ILE A 52 -3.19 5.75 5.47
CA ILE A 52 -2.79 4.34 5.52
C ILE A 52 -1.69 4.08 6.56
N LEU A 53 -0.73 5.00 6.69
CA LEU A 53 0.40 4.85 7.61
C LEU A 53 -0.01 4.51 9.07
N PRO A 54 -0.95 5.21 9.73
CA PRO A 54 -1.36 4.88 11.09
C PRO A 54 -2.03 3.51 11.19
N GLN A 55 -2.75 3.05 10.16
CA GLN A 55 -3.34 1.70 10.13
C GLN A 55 -2.23 0.62 10.12
N LEU A 56 -1.19 0.80 9.31
CA LEU A 56 -0.03 -0.09 9.31
C LEU A 56 0.73 -0.09 10.65
N GLN A 57 0.82 1.07 11.29
CA GLN A 57 1.45 1.20 12.61
C GLN A 57 0.63 0.54 13.72
N PHE A 58 -0.70 0.61 13.62
CA PHE A 58 -1.61 -0.06 14.55
C PHE A 58 -1.52 -1.59 14.40
N ALA A 59 -1.60 -2.10 13.17
CA ALA A 59 -1.42 -3.52 12.89
C ALA A 59 -0.05 -4.04 13.40
N LEU A 60 1.01 -3.24 13.25
CA LEU A 60 2.33 -3.56 13.78
C LEU A 60 2.31 -3.68 15.30
N LEU A 61 1.66 -2.75 16.00
CA LEU A 61 1.54 -2.78 17.46
C LEU A 61 0.80 -4.05 17.92
N ASN A 62 -0.33 -4.37 17.30
CA ASN A 62 -1.10 -5.58 17.61
C ASN A 62 -0.26 -6.85 17.45
N ALA A 63 0.45 -6.98 16.32
CA ALA A 63 1.34 -8.12 16.08
C ALA A 63 2.49 -8.22 17.10
N GLN A 64 2.97 -7.09 17.64
CA GLN A 64 3.96 -7.07 18.71
C GLN A 64 3.37 -7.54 20.05
N GLU A 65 2.16 -7.10 20.39
CA GLU A 65 1.44 -7.52 21.60
C GLU A 65 1.13 -9.02 21.58
N GLU A 66 0.76 -9.55 20.42
CA GLU A 66 0.52 -10.99 20.16
C GLU A 66 1.82 -11.81 20.06
N LYS A 67 2.99 -11.16 20.02
CA LYS A 67 4.31 -11.80 19.83
C LYS A 67 4.43 -12.58 18.51
N ASN A 68 3.66 -12.19 17.49
CA ASN A 68 3.76 -12.74 16.14
C ASN A 68 4.96 -12.12 15.39
N TRP A 69 6.18 -12.54 15.74
CA TRP A 69 7.40 -11.93 15.23
C TRP A 69 7.59 -12.02 13.71
N GLN A 70 7.05 -13.07 13.08
CA GLN A 70 7.06 -13.19 11.62
C GLN A 70 6.26 -12.05 10.99
N GLN A 71 5.09 -11.75 11.53
CA GLN A 71 4.24 -10.67 11.07
C GLN A 71 4.80 -9.28 11.42
N VAL A 72 5.38 -9.11 12.61
CA VAL A 72 6.07 -7.88 13.03
C VAL A 72 7.13 -7.47 12.00
N ASN A 73 7.94 -8.40 11.50
CA ASN A 73 8.98 -8.09 10.53
C ASN A 73 8.39 -7.58 9.20
N LYS A 74 7.35 -8.24 8.69
CA LYS A 74 6.66 -7.84 7.46
C LYS A 74 5.96 -6.48 7.62
N LEU A 75 5.31 -6.24 8.75
CA LEU A 75 4.63 -4.97 9.03
C LEU A 75 5.61 -3.81 9.22
N ARG A 76 6.78 -4.04 9.82
CA ARG A 76 7.87 -3.03 9.86
C ARG A 76 8.32 -2.63 8.45
N GLU A 77 8.44 -3.61 7.56
CA GLU A 77 8.76 -3.35 6.16
C GLU A 77 7.64 -2.54 5.48
N ALA A 78 6.38 -2.92 5.65
CA ALA A 78 5.23 -2.18 5.12
C ALA A 78 5.18 -0.73 5.62
N VAL A 79 5.36 -0.50 6.92
CA VAL A 79 5.44 0.84 7.51
C VAL A 79 6.57 1.65 6.89
N ARG A 80 7.75 1.04 6.71
CA ARG A 80 8.90 1.72 6.08
C ARG A 80 8.60 2.10 4.64
N GLU A 81 8.10 1.16 3.84
CA GLU A 81 7.80 1.41 2.43
C GLU A 81 6.68 2.46 2.28
N CYS A 82 5.71 2.52 3.19
CA CYS A 82 4.69 3.55 3.20
C CYS A 82 5.30 4.94 3.46
N LYS A 83 6.22 5.05 4.42
CA LYS A 83 6.95 6.32 4.70
C LYS A 83 7.82 6.74 3.52
N ASP A 84 8.56 5.81 2.93
CA ASP A 84 9.44 6.09 1.80
C ASP A 84 8.63 6.52 0.55
N THR A 85 7.48 5.89 0.33
CA THR A 85 6.53 6.28 -0.73
C THR A 85 5.99 7.69 -0.48
N LEU A 86 5.50 7.96 0.74
CA LEU A 86 4.99 9.27 1.14
C LEU A 86 6.03 10.38 0.95
N ASN A 87 7.29 10.12 1.32
CA ASN A 87 8.38 11.07 1.12
C ASN A 87 8.67 11.33 -0.37
N SER A 88 8.54 10.32 -1.22
CA SER A 88 8.73 10.46 -2.68
C SER A 88 7.60 11.31 -3.30
N VAL A 89 6.36 11.10 -2.87
CA VAL A 89 5.20 11.91 -3.27
C VAL A 89 5.39 13.37 -2.85
N ARG A 90 5.72 13.63 -1.58
CA ARG A 90 6.02 14.98 -1.07
C ARG A 90 7.14 15.66 -1.86
N ALA A 91 8.19 14.91 -2.20
CA ALA A 91 9.28 15.46 -3.00
C ALA A 91 8.82 15.83 -4.42
N ALA A 92 7.94 15.04 -5.02
CA ALA A 92 7.33 15.36 -6.33
C ALA A 92 6.44 16.62 -6.26
N ILE A 93 5.66 16.78 -5.19
CA ILE A 93 4.84 17.99 -4.91
C ILE A 93 5.73 19.23 -4.79
N ILE A 94 6.77 19.17 -3.95
CA ILE A 94 7.70 20.30 -3.72
C ILE A 94 8.37 20.74 -5.02
N ARG A 95 8.69 19.79 -5.91
CA ARG A 95 9.27 20.07 -7.23
C ARG A 95 8.25 20.52 -8.27
N ALA A 96 6.95 20.53 -7.96
CA ALA A 96 5.86 20.72 -8.90
C ALA A 96 6.00 19.83 -10.15
N THR A 97 6.39 18.56 -9.94
CA THR A 97 6.70 17.64 -11.04
C THR A 97 5.41 17.13 -11.69
N ILE A 98 5.30 17.24 -13.01
CA ILE A 98 4.30 16.49 -13.79
C ILE A 98 4.91 15.13 -14.13
N ILE A 99 4.24 14.05 -13.74
CA ILE A 99 4.76 12.69 -13.89
C ILE A 99 3.98 11.97 -14.98
N GLY A 100 4.69 11.53 -16.01
CA GLY A 100 4.13 10.71 -17.08
C GLY A 100 4.05 9.24 -16.68
N ILE A 101 2.88 8.63 -16.86
CA ILE A 101 2.65 7.20 -16.66
C ILE A 101 2.88 6.48 -18.00
N ASN A 102 3.93 5.65 -18.06
CA ASN A 102 4.25 4.88 -19.26
C ASN A 102 3.38 3.59 -19.36
N PRO A 103 3.38 2.89 -20.52
CA PRO A 103 2.58 1.68 -20.69
C PRO A 103 2.93 0.53 -19.71
N ALA A 104 4.18 0.42 -19.27
CA ALA A 104 4.58 -0.58 -18.30
C ALA A 104 3.99 -0.30 -16.92
N ASN A 105 3.93 0.97 -16.51
CA ASN A 105 3.28 1.40 -15.28
C ASN A 105 1.78 1.08 -15.32
N LEU A 106 1.10 1.33 -16.45
CA LEU A 106 -0.32 1.00 -16.63
C LEU A 106 -0.60 -0.50 -16.56
N ALA A 107 0.28 -1.31 -17.16
CA ALA A 107 0.18 -2.77 -17.11
C ALA A 107 0.36 -3.29 -15.68
N GLU A 108 1.32 -2.75 -14.94
CA GLU A 108 1.55 -3.13 -13.55
C GLU A 108 0.39 -2.69 -12.64
N MET A 109 -0.17 -1.49 -12.84
CA MET A 109 -1.40 -1.06 -12.15
C MET A 109 -2.56 -2.02 -12.44
N GLN A 110 -2.75 -2.43 -13.70
CA GLN A 110 -3.81 -3.38 -14.06
C GLN A 110 -3.62 -4.74 -13.40
N LYS A 111 -2.38 -5.24 -13.37
CA LYS A 111 -2.02 -6.47 -12.67
C LYS A 111 -2.31 -6.34 -11.18
N ILE A 112 -1.91 -5.22 -10.56
CA ILE A 112 -2.15 -4.96 -9.14
C ILE A 112 -3.65 -5.05 -8.82
N LEU A 113 -4.49 -4.40 -9.62
CA LEU A 113 -5.94 -4.40 -9.44
C LEU A 113 -6.56 -5.80 -9.58
N GLN A 114 -6.04 -6.64 -10.48
CA GLN A 114 -6.49 -8.03 -10.64
C GLN A 114 -6.08 -8.89 -9.45
N GLU A 115 -4.84 -8.74 -9.00
CA GLU A 115 -4.27 -9.52 -7.90
C GLU A 115 -4.90 -9.17 -6.54
N ILE A 116 -5.22 -7.90 -6.26
CA ILE A 116 -5.98 -7.52 -5.04
C ILE A 116 -7.35 -8.22 -5.04
N LYS A 117 -8.03 -8.26 -6.19
CA LYS A 117 -9.34 -8.90 -6.33
C LYS A 117 -9.27 -10.42 -6.11
N SER A 118 -8.15 -11.06 -6.42
CA SER A 118 -7.99 -12.52 -6.30
C SER A 118 -7.32 -12.98 -4.99
N ASN A 119 -6.51 -12.15 -4.34
CA ASN A 119 -5.65 -12.52 -3.20
C ASN A 119 -6.22 -12.19 -1.81
N SER A 120 -7.47 -11.76 -1.69
CA SER A 120 -8.13 -11.43 -0.41
C SER A 120 -8.25 -12.60 0.59
N GLN A 121 -7.70 -13.79 0.28
CA GLN A 121 -7.80 -15.01 1.09
C GLN A 121 -6.44 -15.69 1.42
N THR A 122 -5.29 -15.06 1.22
CA THR A 122 -3.98 -15.71 1.47
C THR A 122 -3.12 -15.01 2.51
N GLN A 123 -2.28 -15.79 3.22
CA GLN A 123 -1.32 -15.39 4.28
C GLN A 123 -0.27 -14.32 3.87
N SER A 124 -0.30 -13.81 2.64
CA SER A 124 0.70 -12.93 2.02
C SER A 124 0.24 -11.46 1.87
N GLN A 125 -0.91 -11.07 2.43
CA GLN A 125 -1.47 -9.71 2.27
C GLN A 125 -0.48 -8.58 2.61
N VAL A 126 0.27 -8.69 3.72
CA VAL A 126 1.27 -7.68 4.10
C VAL A 126 2.43 -7.59 3.11
N GLU A 127 2.87 -8.72 2.54
CA GLU A 127 3.92 -8.73 1.50
C GLU A 127 3.40 -8.06 0.23
N TYR A 128 2.13 -8.27 -0.06
CA TYR A 128 1.49 -7.64 -1.19
C TYR A 128 1.32 -6.13 -1.00
N ILE A 129 0.97 -5.68 0.22
CA ILE A 129 1.02 -4.25 0.60
C ILE A 129 2.41 -3.67 0.33
N VAL A 130 3.47 -4.34 0.79
CA VAL A 130 4.86 -3.94 0.55
C VAL A 130 5.15 -3.80 -0.95
N TYR A 131 4.73 -4.77 -1.75
CA TYR A 131 4.89 -4.74 -3.20
C TYR A 131 4.19 -3.54 -3.84
N VAL A 132 2.93 -3.26 -3.49
CA VAL A 132 2.17 -2.12 -4.03
C VAL A 132 2.81 -0.78 -3.63
N LEU A 133 3.21 -0.63 -2.37
CA LEU A 133 3.93 0.57 -1.90
C LEU A 133 5.23 0.80 -2.68
N ARG A 134 6.03 -0.26 -2.90
CA ARG A 134 7.25 -0.18 -3.71
C ARG A 134 6.99 0.23 -5.15
N PHE A 135 5.93 -0.31 -5.76
CA PHE A 135 5.51 0.09 -7.09
C PHE A 135 5.16 1.57 -7.13
N MET A 136 4.32 2.04 -6.21
CA MET A 136 3.95 3.46 -6.14
C MET A 136 5.18 4.35 -5.96
N ARG A 137 6.11 4.01 -5.05
CA ARG A 137 7.35 4.77 -4.86
C ARG A 137 8.12 4.97 -6.17
N LYS A 138 8.23 3.92 -6.99
CA LYS A 138 8.93 3.98 -8.29
C LYS A 138 8.29 4.94 -9.29
N LEU A 139 7.01 5.27 -9.15
CA LEU A 139 6.35 6.25 -10.02
C LEU A 139 6.85 7.67 -9.77
N PHE A 140 7.36 7.97 -8.57
CA PHE A 140 7.69 9.33 -8.11
C PHE A 140 9.20 9.58 -7.97
N MET A 141 10.02 8.60 -8.37
CA MET A 141 11.49 8.66 -8.40
C MET A 141 11.99 8.94 -9.81
#